data_AF-A0A3N5JLN2-F1
#
_entry.id   AF-A0A3N5JLN2-F1
#
_cell.length_a   1.000
_cell.length_b   1.000
_cell.length_c   1.000
_cell.angle_alpha   90.00
_cell.angle_beta   90.00
_cell.angle_gamma   90.00
#
_symmetry.space_group_name_H-M   'P 1'
#
loop_
_entity.id
_entity.type
_entity.pdbx_description
1 polymer ?
#
loop_
_entity_poly.entity_id
_entity_poly.type
_entity_poly.pdbx_seq_one_letter_code
_entity_poly.pdbx_strand_id
1 'polypeptide(L)'
;MSPVSPQRIRRFLELPRVAGDVWQGGLVPLPFWIEQGPGGRPYRPWGAVWTSLRTGRLNQQTESSPGAHDNNLAVEALVEFGLKKSLGGGGRPERIEVADGALAEALRGVLGGSDTAVSVVGELPAVKTALASLAEFMNEGPLPPDALDAAGVTVERMRAFAQAAKDFYLAAPWRYLSDEDLIHVEAPPVDPGLRYLTVLGGAGVTYGLGFFEKPEDLDALVAAPDPQTIVEQWDRWSVWYGPISELSFGDIDLWDAHGLPVAGEEAYPMAVRMRPDGEVLRPDAGALGDFEALLLALAATTEEEIDRGRWSRDVRTLDGPRTVTLSVPALLEPLDGPFRKHPEGMPDRRAMERTFGEIERFMAESNFHSMEEANAAIQARFTGRPM
;
A
#
# COMPACT_ATOMS: atom_id res chain seq x y z
N MET A 1 -28.70 10.53 16.05
CA MET A 1 -28.64 11.53 17.14
C MET A 1 -29.98 12.25 17.26
N SER A 2 -30.18 13.15 18.23
CA SER A 2 -31.36 14.03 18.25
C SER A 2 -31.28 15.06 17.11
N PRO A 3 -32.40 15.48 16.51
CA PRO A 3 -32.40 16.53 15.48
C PRO A 3 -31.83 17.85 16.03
N VAL A 4 -31.19 18.61 15.14
CA VAL A 4 -30.61 19.93 15.44
C VAL A 4 -31.66 20.81 16.12
N SER A 5 -31.27 21.50 17.20
CA SER A 5 -32.19 22.32 17.99
C SER A 5 -32.87 23.39 17.11
N PRO A 6 -34.22 23.44 17.04
CA PRO A 6 -34.93 24.46 16.25
C PRO A 6 -34.59 25.89 16.67
N GLN A 7 -34.28 26.10 17.95
CA GLN A 7 -33.85 27.41 18.46
C GLN A 7 -32.47 27.81 17.91
N ARG A 8 -31.54 26.86 17.77
CA ARG A 8 -30.21 27.14 17.17
C ARG A 8 -30.34 27.46 15.69
N ILE A 9 -31.16 26.70 14.95
CA ILE A 9 -31.46 26.98 13.53
C ILE A 9 -32.02 28.39 13.38
N ARG A 10 -33.05 28.75 14.16
CA ARG A 10 -33.63 30.10 14.09
C ARG A 10 -32.59 31.20 14.33
N ARG A 11 -31.76 31.05 15.36
CA ARG A 11 -30.69 32.02 15.66
C ARG A 11 -29.67 32.12 14.52
N PHE A 12 -29.37 31.02 13.84
CA PHE A 12 -28.50 31.01 12.67
C PHE A 12 -29.13 31.76 11.49
N LEU A 13 -30.42 31.53 11.22
CA LEU A 13 -31.15 32.23 10.16
C LEU A 13 -31.23 33.75 10.38
N GLU A 14 -31.29 34.19 11.64
CA GLU A 14 -31.26 35.59 12.05
C GLU A 14 -29.87 36.25 11.94
N LEU A 15 -28.80 35.48 11.68
CA LEU A 15 -27.46 36.04 11.49
C LEU A 15 -27.38 36.87 10.20
N PRO A 16 -26.57 37.94 10.20
CA PRO A 16 -26.34 38.72 9.00
C PRO A 16 -25.69 37.84 7.93
N ARG A 17 -26.24 37.90 6.71
CA ARG A 17 -25.61 37.28 5.55
C ARG A 17 -24.34 38.05 5.21
N VAL A 18 -23.28 37.31 4.90
CA VAL A 18 -22.01 37.89 4.48
C VAL A 18 -21.85 37.73 2.97
N ALA A 19 -21.93 38.86 2.27
CA ALA A 19 -21.86 38.90 0.81
C ALA A 19 -20.53 38.34 0.28
N GLY A 20 -20.62 37.52 -0.77
CA GLY A 20 -19.50 36.86 -1.43
C GLY A 20 -18.88 35.69 -0.67
N ASP A 21 -19.31 35.41 0.57
CA ASP A 21 -18.79 34.27 1.33
C ASP A 21 -19.45 32.97 0.87
N VAL A 22 -18.61 31.99 0.57
CA VAL A 22 -19.01 30.64 0.16
C VAL A 22 -18.47 29.68 1.19
N TRP A 23 -19.32 28.81 1.71
CA TRP A 23 -18.88 27.75 2.60
C TRP A 23 -18.96 26.41 1.89
N GLN A 24 -17.85 25.67 1.90
CA GLN A 24 -17.77 24.30 1.39
C GLN A 24 -17.78 23.34 2.57
N GLY A 25 -18.47 22.21 2.43
CA GLY A 25 -18.50 21.23 3.50
C GLY A 25 -19.47 20.08 3.34
N GLY A 26 -19.56 19.30 4.39
CA GLY A 26 -20.44 18.14 4.48
C GLY A 26 -19.92 17.08 5.43
N LEU A 27 -20.44 15.87 5.30
CA LEU A 27 -19.91 14.68 5.96
C LEU A 27 -18.79 14.08 5.11
N VAL A 28 -17.64 13.83 5.74
CA VAL A 28 -16.45 13.26 5.10
C VAL A 28 -15.75 12.28 6.04
N PRO A 29 -15.03 11.27 5.52
CA PRO A 29 -14.13 10.47 6.34
C PRO A 29 -12.95 11.34 6.80
N LEU A 30 -12.59 11.28 8.08
CA LEU A 30 -11.54 12.11 8.65
C LEU A 30 -10.15 11.47 8.47
N PRO A 31 -9.07 12.26 8.37
CA PRO A 31 -7.73 11.77 8.04
C PRO A 31 -6.95 11.44 9.32
N PHE A 32 -7.54 10.64 10.20
CA PHE A 32 -6.90 10.09 11.38
C PHE A 32 -7.63 8.82 11.84
N TRP A 33 -6.95 7.99 12.61
CA TRP A 33 -7.52 6.78 13.21
C TRP A 33 -7.93 7.03 14.66
N ILE A 34 -8.98 6.33 15.11
CA ILE A 34 -9.27 6.17 16.54
C ILE A 34 -8.88 4.75 16.92
N GLU A 35 -7.77 4.63 17.64
CA GLU A 35 -7.14 3.34 18.01
C GLU A 35 -8.07 2.44 18.85
N GLN A 36 -8.77 3.01 19.83
CA GLN A 36 -9.68 2.26 20.71
C GLN A 36 -11.13 2.35 20.23
N GLY A 37 -11.40 1.77 19.08
CA GLY A 37 -12.75 1.63 18.54
C GLY A 37 -13.58 0.51 19.17
N PRO A 38 -14.81 0.28 18.65
CA PRO A 38 -15.65 -0.83 19.06
C PRO A 38 -14.93 -2.17 18.94
N GLY A 39 -14.95 -2.97 20.01
CA GLY A 39 -14.24 -4.25 20.04
C GLY A 39 -12.71 -4.12 20.11
N GLY A 40 -12.18 -2.93 20.42
CA GLY A 40 -10.74 -2.67 20.55
C GLY A 40 -10.00 -2.59 19.21
N ARG A 41 -10.73 -2.45 18.10
CA ARG A 41 -10.15 -2.32 16.75
C ARG A 41 -10.07 -0.84 16.35
N PRO A 42 -8.97 -0.41 15.68
CA PRO A 42 -8.91 0.91 15.08
C PRO A 42 -10.04 1.13 14.07
N TYR A 43 -10.56 2.35 13.99
CA TYR A 43 -11.50 2.73 12.94
C TYR A 43 -11.26 4.17 12.50
N ARG A 44 -11.59 4.45 11.24
CA ARG A 44 -11.55 5.80 10.67
C ARG A 44 -12.92 6.45 10.86
N PRO A 45 -13.04 7.51 11.69
CA PRO A 45 -14.32 8.15 11.92
C PRO A 45 -14.74 9.03 10.74
N TRP A 46 -16.04 9.20 10.60
CA TRP A 46 -16.58 10.30 9.81
C TRP A 46 -16.72 11.58 10.64
N GLY A 47 -16.72 12.72 9.96
CA GLY A 47 -16.94 14.00 10.59
C GLY A 47 -17.64 14.99 9.68
N ALA A 48 -18.34 15.92 10.31
CA ALA A 48 -18.84 17.10 9.64
C ALA A 48 -17.74 18.14 9.54
N VAL A 49 -17.51 18.65 8.34
CA VAL A 49 -16.48 19.66 8.04
C VAL A 49 -17.12 20.81 7.29
N TRP A 50 -16.86 22.04 7.72
CA TRP A 50 -17.27 23.27 7.05
C TRP A 50 -16.13 24.28 7.01
N THR A 51 -15.84 24.81 5.83
CA THR A 51 -14.80 25.81 5.62
C THR A 51 -15.33 27.02 4.86
N SER A 52 -14.92 28.23 5.27
CA SER A 52 -15.24 29.47 4.57
C SER A 52 -14.16 29.80 3.55
N LEU A 53 -14.52 29.92 2.27
CA LEU A 53 -13.58 30.30 1.21
C LEU A 53 -13.00 31.69 1.41
N ARG A 54 -13.73 32.57 2.09
CA ARG A 54 -13.30 33.95 2.34
C ARG A 54 -12.28 34.06 3.48
N THR A 55 -12.45 33.26 4.53
CA THR A 55 -11.62 33.38 5.76
C THR A 55 -10.60 32.26 5.93
N GLY A 56 -10.75 31.15 5.19
CA GLY A 56 -9.96 29.93 5.34
C GLY A 56 -10.21 29.19 6.65
N ARG A 57 -11.18 29.62 7.46
CA ARG A 57 -11.46 29.02 8.76
C ARG A 57 -12.33 27.78 8.64
N LEU A 58 -12.06 26.82 9.52
CA LEU A 58 -12.65 25.50 9.57
C LEU A 58 -13.49 25.33 10.83
N ASN A 59 -14.62 24.65 10.70
CA ASN A 59 -15.28 23.96 11.81
C ASN A 59 -15.33 22.46 11.49
N GLN A 60 -14.98 21.65 12.48
CA GLN A 60 -14.96 20.20 12.37
C GLN A 60 -15.64 19.59 13.61
N GLN A 61 -16.48 18.57 13.38
CA GLN A 61 -17.07 17.75 14.44
C GLN A 61 -16.98 16.28 14.05
N THR A 62 -16.41 15.47 14.94
CA THR A 62 -16.31 14.02 14.76
C THR A 62 -17.62 13.34 15.14
N GLU A 63 -18.01 12.31 14.41
CA GLU A 63 -19.16 11.50 14.79
C GLU A 63 -18.94 10.84 16.17
N SER A 64 -19.99 10.78 16.98
CA SER A 64 -19.89 10.20 18.34
C SER A 64 -20.04 8.68 18.36
N SER A 65 -20.43 8.06 17.25
CA SER A 65 -20.64 6.63 17.13
C SER A 65 -20.23 6.19 15.73
N PRO A 66 -19.38 5.15 15.59
CA PRO A 66 -18.89 4.71 14.30
C PRO A 66 -20.02 4.28 13.37
N GLY A 67 -19.94 4.65 12.10
CA GLY A 67 -20.89 4.20 11.08
C GLY A 67 -22.24 4.93 11.13
N ALA A 68 -22.38 5.99 11.93
CA ALA A 68 -23.63 6.72 12.04
C ALA A 68 -23.94 7.52 10.77
N HIS A 69 -22.90 8.19 10.22
CA HIS A 69 -22.97 8.98 8.98
C HIS A 69 -24.23 9.88 8.89
N ASP A 70 -24.62 10.45 10.03
CA ASP A 70 -25.90 11.15 10.20
C ASP A 70 -25.77 12.59 9.69
N ASN A 71 -26.50 12.93 8.61
CA ASN A 71 -26.51 14.28 8.03
C ASN A 71 -26.84 15.39 9.06
N ASN A 72 -27.51 15.07 10.17
CA ASN A 72 -27.72 16.03 11.26
C ASN A 72 -26.40 16.54 11.88
N LEU A 73 -25.33 15.74 11.87
CA LEU A 73 -24.01 16.18 12.30
C LEU A 73 -23.50 17.33 11.43
N ALA A 74 -23.64 17.20 10.11
CA ALA A 74 -23.27 18.26 9.17
C ALA A 74 -24.10 19.53 9.37
N VAL A 75 -25.42 19.39 9.58
CA VAL A 75 -26.29 20.55 9.84
C VAL A 75 -25.93 21.24 11.16
N GLU A 76 -25.70 20.48 12.23
CA GLU A 76 -25.31 21.03 13.55
C GLU A 76 -23.97 21.78 13.45
N ALA A 77 -22.97 21.17 12.80
CA ALA A 77 -21.66 21.78 12.60
C ALA A 77 -21.75 23.06 11.75
N LEU A 78 -22.62 23.11 10.74
CA LEU A 78 -22.87 24.32 9.94
C LEU A 78 -23.44 25.45 10.79
N VAL A 79 -24.49 25.14 11.55
CA VAL A 79 -25.19 26.09 12.43
C VAL A 79 -24.22 26.61 13.49
N GLU A 80 -23.43 25.73 14.08
CA GLU A 80 -22.39 26.09 15.03
C GLU A 80 -21.33 27.02 14.43
N PHE A 81 -20.88 26.73 13.21
CA PHE A 81 -19.87 27.52 12.52
C PHE A 81 -20.31 28.98 12.39
N GLY A 82 -21.55 29.23 11.96
CA GLY A 82 -22.09 30.59 11.87
C GLY A 82 -22.33 31.27 13.21
N LEU A 83 -22.80 30.52 14.22
CA LEU A 83 -23.07 31.09 15.55
C LEU A 83 -21.79 31.46 16.32
N LYS A 84 -20.69 30.72 16.14
CA LYS A 84 -19.44 30.95 16.86
C LYS A 84 -18.55 31.96 16.13
N LYS A 85 -18.55 33.21 16.61
CA LYS A 85 -17.61 34.25 16.12
C LYS A 85 -16.14 33.85 16.24
N SER A 86 -15.76 33.08 17.26
CA SER A 86 -14.39 32.59 17.45
C SER A 86 -13.93 31.67 16.32
N LEU A 87 -14.85 30.89 15.73
CA LEU A 87 -14.58 30.06 14.56
C LEU A 87 -14.62 30.87 13.24
N GLY A 88 -14.92 32.16 13.30
CA GLY A 88 -14.91 33.07 12.16
C GLY A 88 -16.17 33.07 11.30
N GLY A 89 -17.15 32.22 11.59
CA GLY A 89 -18.43 32.23 10.87
C GLY A 89 -19.24 33.48 11.20
N GLY A 90 -19.42 33.82 12.48
CA GLY A 90 -19.91 35.12 12.98
C GLY A 90 -21.05 35.79 12.19
N GLY A 91 -21.90 35.00 11.53
CA GLY A 91 -22.56 35.37 10.28
C GLY A 91 -22.97 34.14 9.48
N ARG A 92 -23.59 34.36 8.32
CA ARG A 92 -24.14 33.32 7.45
C ARG A 92 -23.64 33.48 6.02
N PRO A 93 -23.28 32.41 5.29
CA PRO A 93 -22.72 32.54 3.95
C PRO A 93 -23.78 32.95 2.93
N GLU A 94 -23.32 33.51 1.80
CA GLU A 94 -24.19 33.71 0.65
C GLU A 94 -24.52 32.39 -0.04
N ARG A 95 -23.55 31.48 -0.11
CA ARG A 95 -23.73 30.16 -0.73
C ARG A 95 -23.08 29.06 0.09
N ILE A 96 -23.73 27.91 0.11
CA ILE A 96 -23.23 26.66 0.65
C ILE A 96 -23.04 25.68 -0.52
N GLU A 97 -21.87 25.08 -0.57
CA GLU A 97 -21.48 24.09 -1.57
C GLU A 97 -21.22 22.75 -0.87
N VAL A 98 -21.89 21.70 -1.35
CA VAL A 98 -21.76 20.32 -0.85
C VAL A 98 -21.61 19.37 -2.03
N ALA A 99 -21.00 18.20 -1.82
CA ALA A 99 -20.93 17.16 -2.84
C ALA A 99 -22.12 16.19 -2.79
N ASP A 100 -22.71 16.01 -1.60
CA ASP A 100 -23.80 15.07 -1.36
C ASP A 100 -25.17 15.73 -1.64
N GLY A 101 -25.95 15.12 -2.54
CA GLY A 101 -27.29 15.60 -2.90
C GLY A 101 -28.34 15.45 -1.79
N ALA A 102 -28.29 14.40 -0.98
CA ALA A 102 -29.19 14.20 0.14
C ALA A 102 -28.91 15.22 1.27
N LEU A 103 -27.64 15.55 1.52
CA LEU A 103 -27.27 16.63 2.41
C LEU A 103 -27.74 17.99 1.87
N ALA A 104 -27.62 18.23 0.56
CA ALA A 104 -28.11 19.46 -0.05
C ALA A 104 -29.62 19.64 0.16
N GLU A 105 -30.42 18.58 -0.02
CA GLU A 105 -31.86 18.60 0.26
C GLU A 105 -32.17 18.84 1.74
N ALA A 106 -31.45 18.17 2.65
CA ALA A 106 -31.59 18.41 4.09
C ALA A 106 -31.30 19.87 4.47
N LEU A 107 -30.23 20.44 3.91
CA LEU A 107 -29.88 21.84 4.12
C LEU A 107 -30.92 22.80 3.54
N ARG A 108 -31.47 22.54 2.35
CA ARG A 108 -32.56 23.34 1.77
C ARG A 108 -33.81 23.31 2.66
N GLY A 109 -34.12 22.16 3.25
CA GLY A 109 -35.22 22.04 4.22
C GLY A 109 -34.99 22.88 5.48
N VAL A 110 -33.78 22.87 6.03
CA VAL A 110 -33.41 23.62 7.25
C VAL A 110 -33.28 25.13 6.99
N LEU A 111 -32.74 25.50 5.83
CA LEU A 111 -32.47 26.89 5.43
C LEU A 111 -33.59 27.52 4.62
N GLY A 112 -34.72 26.81 4.48
CA GLY A 112 -35.89 27.27 3.74
C GLY A 112 -36.36 28.64 4.21
N GLY A 113 -36.59 29.55 3.27
CA GLY A 113 -36.96 30.95 3.56
C GLY A 113 -35.78 31.88 3.88
N SER A 114 -34.55 31.38 3.86
CA SER A 114 -33.35 32.20 3.90
C SER A 114 -32.87 32.58 2.49
N ASP A 115 -31.99 33.58 2.44
CA ASP A 115 -31.31 34.05 1.23
C ASP A 115 -29.93 33.41 1.02
N THR A 116 -29.64 32.29 1.71
CA THR A 116 -28.45 31.44 1.45
C THR A 116 -28.78 30.41 0.38
N ALA A 117 -28.01 30.41 -0.71
CA ALA A 117 -28.13 29.39 -1.74
C ALA A 117 -27.43 28.08 -1.32
N VAL A 118 -27.99 26.93 -1.70
CA VAL A 118 -27.36 25.61 -1.50
C VAL A 118 -27.18 24.93 -2.86
N SER A 119 -25.94 24.66 -3.25
CA SER A 119 -25.58 24.04 -4.52
C SER A 119 -24.82 22.72 -4.31
N VAL A 120 -25.13 21.73 -5.16
CA VAL A 120 -24.34 20.51 -5.27
C VAL A 120 -23.24 20.76 -6.29
N VAL A 121 -22.00 20.48 -5.92
CA VAL A 121 -20.81 20.62 -6.77
C VAL A 121 -20.05 19.30 -6.82
N GLY A 122 -19.33 19.04 -7.92
CA GLY A 122 -18.60 17.77 -8.08
C GLY A 122 -17.41 17.63 -7.13
N GLU A 123 -16.80 18.75 -6.72
CA GLU A 123 -15.61 18.75 -5.87
C GLU A 123 -15.67 19.87 -4.83
N LEU A 124 -15.03 19.64 -3.68
CA LEU A 124 -14.92 20.57 -2.57
C LEU A 124 -13.43 20.87 -2.28
N PRO A 125 -12.72 21.62 -3.14
CA PRO A 125 -11.28 21.81 -3.03
C PRO A 125 -10.85 22.41 -1.67
N ALA A 126 -11.63 23.31 -1.07
CA ALA A 126 -11.28 23.87 0.22
C ALA A 126 -11.44 22.85 1.36
N VAL A 127 -12.36 21.90 1.24
CA VAL A 127 -12.47 20.78 2.19
C VAL A 127 -11.27 19.85 2.02
N LYS A 128 -10.86 19.55 0.77
CA LYS A 128 -9.65 18.76 0.49
C LYS A 128 -8.41 19.38 1.13
N THR A 129 -8.20 20.69 0.96
CA THR A 129 -7.09 21.42 1.60
C THR A 129 -7.18 21.36 3.13
N ALA A 130 -8.38 21.57 3.71
CA ALA A 130 -8.56 21.53 5.15
C ALA A 130 -8.27 20.14 5.75
N LEU A 131 -8.67 19.07 5.06
CA LEU A 131 -8.39 17.70 5.47
C LEU A 131 -6.89 17.37 5.36
N ALA A 132 -6.21 17.82 4.31
CA ALA A 132 -4.76 17.64 4.19
C ALA A 132 -4.01 18.30 5.38
N SER A 133 -4.35 19.55 5.73
CA SER A 133 -3.77 20.21 6.90
C SER A 133 -4.12 19.53 8.23
N LEU A 134 -5.32 18.97 8.35
CA LEU A 134 -5.70 18.19 9.53
C LEU A 134 -4.89 16.88 9.63
N ALA A 135 -4.64 16.21 8.50
CA ALA A 135 -3.80 15.03 8.44
C ALA A 135 -2.37 15.33 8.89
N GLU A 136 -1.77 16.42 8.39
CA GLU A 136 -0.42 16.86 8.79
C GLU A 136 -0.31 17.15 10.30
N PHE A 137 -1.37 17.67 10.91
CA PHE A 137 -1.38 17.98 12.34
C PHE A 137 -1.56 16.74 13.23
N MET A 138 -2.36 15.76 12.78
CA MET A 138 -2.80 14.64 13.62
C MET A 138 -1.90 13.41 13.55
N ASN A 139 -1.13 13.22 12.49
CA ASN A 139 -0.34 12.00 12.29
C ASN A 139 1.09 12.16 12.80
N GLU A 140 1.62 11.13 13.47
CA GLU A 140 3.00 11.08 13.99
C GLU A 140 4.01 10.74 12.87
N GLY A 141 4.05 11.59 11.84
CA GLY A 141 4.91 11.42 10.67
C GLY A 141 4.15 11.53 9.35
N PRO A 142 4.87 11.74 8.23
CA PRO A 142 4.23 11.80 6.92
C PRO A 142 3.71 10.41 6.54
N LEU A 143 2.41 10.32 6.27
CA LEU A 143 1.86 9.18 5.53
C LEU A 143 2.47 9.12 4.13
N PRO A 144 2.59 7.93 3.53
CA PRO A 144 3.02 7.84 2.14
C PRO A 144 2.08 8.67 1.23
N PRO A 145 2.59 9.22 0.12
CA PRO A 145 1.74 9.90 -0.85
C PRO A 145 0.66 8.96 -1.41
N ASP A 146 -0.46 9.51 -1.86
CA ASP A 146 -1.55 8.74 -2.47
C ASP A 146 -1.09 8.10 -3.79
N ALA A 147 -1.51 6.86 -4.06
CA ALA A 147 -1.12 6.14 -5.27
C ALA A 147 -1.51 6.87 -6.55
N LEU A 148 -2.69 7.50 -6.56
CA LEU A 148 -3.22 8.20 -7.74
C LEU A 148 -2.51 9.53 -8.03
N ASP A 149 -1.74 10.06 -7.09
CA ASP A 149 -0.93 11.27 -7.33
C ASP A 149 0.33 10.94 -8.15
N ALA A 150 0.71 9.66 -8.26
CA ALA A 150 1.86 9.23 -9.04
C ALA A 150 1.60 9.28 -10.55
N ALA A 151 2.65 9.60 -11.32
CA ALA A 151 2.55 9.87 -12.74
C ALA A 151 1.95 8.69 -13.54
N GLY A 152 0.82 8.93 -14.19
CA GLY A 152 0.15 7.97 -15.07
C GLY A 152 -0.55 6.81 -14.36
N VAL A 153 -0.61 6.82 -13.02
CA VAL A 153 -1.36 5.82 -12.25
C VAL A 153 -2.86 6.09 -12.37
N THR A 154 -3.63 5.03 -12.61
CA THR A 154 -5.09 5.07 -12.79
C THR A 154 -5.74 4.05 -11.86
N VAL A 155 -7.05 4.19 -11.65
CA VAL A 155 -7.84 3.22 -10.85
C VAL A 155 -7.74 1.82 -11.46
N GLU A 156 -7.77 1.69 -12.78
CA GLU A 156 -7.65 0.42 -13.49
C GLU A 156 -6.28 -0.22 -13.25
N ARG A 157 -5.20 0.58 -13.25
CA ARG A 157 -3.83 0.10 -12.97
C ARG A 157 -3.66 -0.32 -11.53
N MET A 158 -4.21 0.45 -10.59
CA MET A 158 -4.23 0.06 -9.18
C MET A 158 -5.06 -1.21 -8.96
N ARG A 159 -6.16 -1.41 -9.68
CA ARG A 159 -6.93 -2.66 -9.63
C ARG A 159 -6.12 -3.85 -10.13
N ALA A 160 -5.39 -3.69 -11.23
CA ALA A 160 -4.55 -4.74 -11.78
C ALA A 160 -3.41 -5.11 -10.82
N PHE A 161 -2.73 -4.12 -10.25
CA PHE A 161 -1.74 -4.31 -9.19
C PHE A 161 -2.32 -5.01 -7.96
N ALA A 162 -3.45 -4.52 -7.44
CA ALA A 162 -4.09 -5.10 -6.26
C ALA A 162 -4.53 -6.56 -6.48
N GLN A 163 -5.00 -6.89 -7.70
CA GLN A 163 -5.31 -8.27 -8.06
C GLN A 163 -4.05 -9.15 -8.08
N ALA A 164 -2.98 -8.70 -8.75
CA ALA A 164 -1.71 -9.43 -8.80
C ALA A 164 -1.11 -9.64 -7.40
N ALA A 165 -1.17 -8.62 -6.55
CA ALA A 165 -0.71 -8.68 -5.16
C ALA A 165 -1.56 -9.66 -4.33
N LYS A 166 -2.88 -9.63 -4.47
CA LYS A 166 -3.76 -10.61 -3.84
C LYS A 166 -3.39 -12.04 -4.25
N ASP A 167 -3.18 -12.28 -5.54
CA ASP A 167 -2.84 -13.61 -6.06
C ASP A 167 -1.48 -14.09 -5.53
N PHE A 168 -0.48 -13.20 -5.49
CA PHE A 168 0.82 -13.46 -4.85
C PHE A 168 0.67 -13.82 -3.37
N TYR A 169 -0.11 -13.04 -2.62
CA TYR A 169 -0.31 -13.28 -1.19
C TYR A 169 -0.97 -14.64 -0.93
N LEU A 170 -1.98 -15.00 -1.74
CA LEU A 170 -2.67 -16.28 -1.62
C LEU A 170 -1.80 -17.48 -2.05
N ALA A 171 -0.91 -17.30 -3.03
CA ALA A 171 0.05 -18.31 -3.45
C ALA A 171 1.12 -18.59 -2.38
N ALA A 172 1.38 -17.63 -1.50
CA ALA A 172 2.31 -17.72 -0.38
C ALA A 172 3.72 -18.26 -0.77
N PRO A 173 4.41 -17.64 -1.74
CA PRO A 173 5.71 -18.12 -2.23
C PRO A 173 6.81 -18.11 -1.16
N TRP A 174 6.65 -17.31 -0.09
CA TRP A 174 7.53 -17.32 1.10
C TRP A 174 7.55 -18.67 1.86
N ARG A 175 6.69 -19.62 1.51
CA ARG A 175 6.80 -21.01 2.00
C ARG A 175 7.97 -21.77 1.39
N TYR A 176 8.41 -21.33 0.21
CA TYR A 176 9.43 -21.99 -0.60
C TYR A 176 10.66 -21.11 -0.78
N LEU A 177 10.52 -19.79 -0.64
CA LEU A 177 11.58 -18.79 -0.73
C LEU A 177 11.80 -18.15 0.64
N SER A 178 13.06 -17.99 1.01
CA SER A 178 13.50 -17.28 2.21
C SER A 178 13.92 -15.85 1.88
N ASP A 179 14.04 -15.03 2.92
CA ASP A 179 14.47 -13.64 2.81
C ASP A 179 15.96 -13.52 2.36
N GLU A 180 16.70 -14.64 2.27
CA GLU A 180 18.08 -14.74 1.74
C GLU A 180 18.14 -15.20 0.28
N ASP A 181 17.02 -15.62 -0.31
CA ASP A 181 16.96 -16.09 -1.69
C ASP A 181 16.91 -14.92 -2.66
N LEU A 182 18.08 -14.44 -3.09
CA LEU A 182 18.16 -13.39 -4.10
C LEU A 182 17.66 -13.90 -5.45
N ILE A 183 16.57 -13.30 -5.92
CA ILE A 183 16.02 -13.51 -7.25
C ILE A 183 16.49 -12.39 -8.17
N HIS A 184 16.98 -12.75 -9.35
CA HIS A 184 17.35 -11.84 -10.42
C HIS A 184 16.26 -11.84 -11.51
N VAL A 185 15.77 -10.65 -11.84
CA VAL A 185 14.85 -10.41 -12.96
C VAL A 185 15.66 -10.27 -14.24
N GLU A 186 15.74 -11.35 -15.03
CA GLU A 186 16.49 -11.39 -16.28
C GLU A 186 15.70 -10.80 -17.46
N ALA A 187 14.38 -10.95 -17.44
CA ALA A 187 13.47 -10.40 -18.44
C ALA A 187 12.08 -10.12 -17.82
N PRO A 188 11.32 -9.11 -18.31
CA PRO A 188 11.78 -8.08 -19.25
C PRO A 188 12.82 -7.16 -18.61
N PRO A 189 13.49 -6.28 -19.39
CA PRO A 189 14.27 -5.19 -18.80
C PRO A 189 13.37 -4.34 -17.91
N VAL A 190 13.72 -4.24 -16.63
CA VAL A 190 13.04 -3.44 -15.61
C VAL A 190 13.95 -2.29 -15.14
N ASP A 191 13.40 -1.37 -14.34
CA ASP A 191 14.18 -0.37 -13.63
C ASP A 191 15.34 -1.04 -12.85
N PRO A 192 16.55 -0.45 -12.80
CA PRO A 192 17.67 -1.02 -12.05
C PRO A 192 17.34 -1.34 -10.60
N GLY A 193 16.51 -0.53 -9.93
CA GLY A 193 16.09 -0.76 -8.56
C GLY A 193 15.06 -1.88 -8.38
N LEU A 194 14.62 -2.54 -9.46
CA LEU A 194 13.72 -3.70 -9.45
C LEU A 194 14.41 -4.99 -9.94
N ARG A 195 15.71 -4.92 -10.24
CA ARG A 195 16.45 -6.00 -10.91
C ARG A 195 16.67 -7.20 -10.01
N TYR A 196 16.92 -6.96 -8.73
CA TYR A 196 17.11 -8.01 -7.75
C TYR A 196 16.07 -7.87 -6.66
N LEU A 197 15.55 -9.00 -6.19
CA LEU A 197 14.53 -9.02 -5.15
C LEU A 197 14.67 -10.24 -4.24
N THR A 198 14.16 -10.13 -3.03
CA THR A 198 13.88 -11.26 -2.14
C THR A 198 12.39 -11.30 -1.84
N VAL A 199 11.86 -12.50 -1.60
CA VAL A 199 10.49 -12.68 -1.11
C VAL A 199 10.51 -12.58 0.41
N LEU A 200 9.77 -11.63 0.96
CA LEU A 200 9.64 -11.42 2.41
C LEU A 200 8.52 -12.30 2.97
N GLY A 201 8.72 -12.83 4.16
CA GLY A 201 7.67 -13.53 4.91
C GLY A 201 8.13 -14.81 5.60
N GLY A 202 9.40 -15.21 5.44
CA GLY A 202 9.91 -16.44 6.05
C GLY A 202 9.77 -16.46 7.58
N ALA A 203 9.89 -15.30 8.23
CA ALA A 203 9.71 -15.13 9.68
C ALA A 203 8.26 -14.88 10.13
N GLY A 204 7.31 -14.73 9.19
CA GLY A 204 5.89 -14.50 9.47
C GLY A 204 5.53 -13.12 10.03
N VAL A 205 6.46 -12.17 10.03
CA VAL A 205 6.27 -10.80 10.55
C VAL A 205 5.82 -9.84 9.45
N THR A 206 6.54 -9.81 8.33
CA THR A 206 6.26 -8.92 7.19
C THR A 206 6.26 -9.77 5.92
N TYR A 207 5.18 -9.66 5.14
CA TYR A 207 5.06 -10.33 3.84
C TYR A 207 5.30 -9.31 2.74
N GLY A 208 5.85 -9.74 1.60
CA GLY A 208 6.12 -8.83 0.50
C GLY A 208 7.30 -9.18 -0.38
N LEU A 209 7.88 -8.14 -0.98
CA LEU A 209 9.08 -8.16 -1.80
C LEU A 209 10.01 -7.03 -1.36
N GLY A 210 11.27 -7.35 -1.10
CA GLY A 210 12.34 -6.37 -0.90
C GLY A 210 13.22 -6.32 -2.14
N PHE A 211 13.49 -5.13 -2.68
CA PHE A 211 14.28 -4.97 -3.90
C PHE A 211 15.67 -4.39 -3.62
N PHE A 212 16.59 -4.72 -4.51
CA PHE A 212 17.99 -4.33 -4.47
C PHE A 212 18.44 -3.93 -5.89
N GLU A 213 19.34 -2.94 -5.97
CA GLU A 213 19.92 -2.56 -7.26
C GLU A 213 20.99 -3.57 -7.69
N LYS A 214 21.71 -4.14 -6.71
CA LYS A 214 22.84 -5.04 -6.93
C LYS A 214 22.83 -6.23 -5.97
N PRO A 215 23.43 -7.38 -6.35
CA PRO A 215 23.53 -8.53 -5.46
C PRO A 215 24.30 -8.24 -4.17
N GLU A 216 25.32 -7.38 -4.24
CA GLU A 216 26.16 -7.03 -3.09
C GLU A 216 25.37 -6.29 -2.00
N ASP A 217 24.21 -5.70 -2.33
CA ASP A 217 23.35 -5.07 -1.34
C ASP A 217 22.81 -6.13 -0.37
N LEU A 218 22.37 -7.31 -0.85
CA LEU A 218 21.92 -8.38 0.06
C LEU A 218 23.05 -8.87 0.96
N ASP A 219 24.25 -9.04 0.41
CA ASP A 219 25.43 -9.45 1.19
C ASP A 219 25.74 -8.44 2.31
N ALA A 220 25.64 -7.14 2.01
CA ALA A 220 25.81 -6.08 2.99
C ALA A 220 24.72 -6.10 4.08
N LEU A 221 23.48 -6.42 3.70
CA LEU A 221 22.36 -6.55 4.64
C LEU A 221 22.58 -7.71 5.62
N VAL A 222 22.96 -8.88 5.10
CA VAL A 222 23.19 -10.09 5.91
C VAL A 222 24.40 -9.91 6.83
N ALA A 223 25.45 -9.20 6.39
CA ALA A 223 26.63 -8.92 7.20
C ALA A 223 26.42 -7.82 8.26
N ALA A 224 25.30 -7.10 8.23
CA ALA A 224 25.03 -5.95 9.09
C ALA A 224 24.84 -6.36 10.55
N PRO A 225 25.52 -5.73 11.52
CA PRO A 225 25.22 -5.92 12.95
C PRO A 225 23.81 -5.43 13.33
N ASP A 226 23.32 -4.43 12.60
CA ASP A 226 21.98 -3.87 12.73
C ASP A 226 21.36 -3.70 11.33
N PRO A 227 20.70 -4.75 10.82
CA PRO A 227 20.10 -4.74 9.48
C PRO A 227 19.03 -3.65 9.30
N GLN A 228 18.29 -3.29 10.36
CA GLN A 228 17.21 -2.30 10.27
C GLN A 228 17.78 -0.91 9.95
N THR A 229 18.81 -0.49 10.68
CA THR A 229 19.46 0.80 10.43
C THR A 229 20.07 0.89 9.03
N ILE A 230 20.63 -0.20 8.50
CA ILE A 230 21.18 -0.19 7.13
C ILE A 230 20.07 -0.11 6.09
N VAL A 231 18.97 -0.84 6.29
CA VAL A 231 17.78 -0.78 5.43
C VAL A 231 17.22 0.64 5.31
N GLU A 232 17.13 1.37 6.42
CA GLU A 232 16.61 2.74 6.45
C GLU A 232 17.51 3.73 5.69
N GLN A 233 18.78 3.38 5.47
CA GLN A 233 19.75 4.21 4.75
C GLN A 233 19.77 3.94 3.24
N TRP A 234 18.97 3.01 2.74
CA TRP A 234 18.97 2.63 1.33
C TRP A 234 17.83 3.25 0.56
N ASP A 235 18.13 3.64 -0.68
CA ASP A 235 17.14 4.06 -1.65
C ASP A 235 16.62 2.83 -2.41
N ARG A 236 15.48 2.28 -2.00
CA ARG A 236 15.01 0.98 -2.51
C ARG A 236 13.51 0.89 -2.65
N TRP A 237 13.08 0.10 -3.64
CA TRP A 237 11.70 -0.31 -3.77
C TRP A 237 11.35 -1.42 -2.78
N SER A 238 10.10 -1.42 -2.34
CA SER A 238 9.50 -2.49 -1.57
C SER A 238 8.03 -2.64 -1.95
N VAL A 239 7.54 -3.87 -1.90
CA VAL A 239 6.11 -4.17 -1.83
C VAL A 239 5.88 -4.86 -0.51
N TRP A 240 4.97 -4.39 0.32
CA TRP A 240 4.66 -5.06 1.57
C TRP A 240 3.16 -5.04 1.85
N TYR A 241 2.74 -5.89 2.79
CA TYR A 241 1.34 -6.08 3.17
C TYR A 241 1.12 -5.67 4.62
N GLY A 242 0.05 -4.93 4.88
CA GLY A 242 -0.37 -4.57 6.23
C GLY A 242 -1.85 -4.29 6.36
N PRO A 243 -2.29 -3.84 7.54
CA PRO A 243 -3.67 -3.42 7.77
C PRO A 243 -4.01 -2.15 6.98
N ILE A 244 -5.30 -1.94 6.75
CA ILE A 244 -5.81 -0.73 6.07
C ILE A 244 -5.37 0.58 6.76
N SER A 245 -5.04 0.53 8.06
CA SER A 245 -4.61 1.69 8.84
C SER A 245 -3.23 2.23 8.50
N GLU A 246 -2.42 1.44 7.82
CA GLU A 246 -1.06 1.85 7.41
C GLU A 246 -1.02 2.44 5.99
N LEU A 247 -2.16 2.44 5.29
CA LEU A 247 -2.28 3.11 3.98
C LEU A 247 -2.47 4.62 4.14
N SER A 248 -2.16 5.36 3.08
CA SER A 248 -2.56 6.77 2.98
C SER A 248 -4.08 6.89 2.91
N PHE A 249 -4.63 8.03 3.34
CA PHE A 249 -6.09 8.21 3.31
C PHE A 249 -6.66 8.22 1.90
N GLY A 250 -5.93 8.70 0.89
CA GLY A 250 -6.38 8.59 -0.50
C GLY A 250 -6.31 7.16 -1.03
N ASP A 251 -5.35 6.34 -0.58
CA ASP A 251 -5.35 4.90 -0.88
C ASP A 251 -6.54 4.20 -0.22
N ILE A 252 -6.86 4.52 1.03
CA ILE A 252 -8.06 3.98 1.71
C ILE A 252 -9.33 4.34 0.93
N ASP A 253 -9.48 5.61 0.57
CA ASP A 253 -10.63 6.10 -0.20
C ASP A 253 -10.71 5.42 -1.58
N LEU A 254 -9.57 5.16 -2.22
CA LEU A 254 -9.48 4.41 -3.48
C LEU A 254 -9.98 2.97 -3.30
N TRP A 255 -9.55 2.26 -2.26
CA TRP A 255 -10.00 0.88 -2.00
C TRP A 255 -11.49 0.84 -1.70
N ASP A 256 -12.00 1.74 -0.85
CA ASP A 256 -13.41 1.79 -0.46
C ASP A 256 -14.31 2.17 -1.65
N ALA A 257 -13.95 3.22 -2.40
CA ALA A 257 -14.77 3.72 -3.50
C ALA A 257 -14.82 2.77 -4.70
N HIS A 258 -13.74 2.03 -4.94
CA HIS A 258 -13.61 1.19 -6.13
C HIS A 258 -13.63 -0.32 -5.84
N GLY A 259 -13.69 -0.74 -4.58
CA GLY A 259 -13.71 -2.15 -4.19
C GLY A 259 -12.50 -2.89 -4.77
N LEU A 260 -11.29 -2.38 -4.54
CA LEU A 260 -10.08 -3.02 -5.05
C LEU A 260 -9.86 -4.38 -4.34
N PRO A 261 -9.33 -5.40 -5.04
CA PRO A 261 -9.10 -6.71 -4.44
C PRO A 261 -8.11 -6.66 -3.27
N VAL A 262 -8.40 -7.40 -2.21
CA VAL A 262 -7.50 -7.60 -1.06
C VAL A 262 -7.56 -9.06 -0.62
N ALA A 263 -6.46 -9.60 -0.08
CA ALA A 263 -6.39 -10.99 0.37
C ALA A 263 -6.98 -11.21 1.77
N GLY A 264 -7.04 -10.17 2.61
CA GLY A 264 -7.52 -10.21 3.98
C GLY A 264 -7.37 -8.86 4.69
N GLU A 265 -7.80 -8.77 5.96
CA GLU A 265 -7.78 -7.52 6.75
C GLU A 265 -6.35 -6.95 6.97
N GLU A 266 -5.34 -7.81 6.97
CA GLU A 266 -3.92 -7.49 7.19
C GLU A 266 -3.08 -7.59 5.89
N ALA A 267 -3.75 -7.61 4.74
CA ALA A 267 -3.11 -7.92 3.46
C ALA A 267 -3.36 -6.85 2.39
N TYR A 268 -3.38 -5.58 2.80
CA TYR A 268 -3.40 -4.45 1.87
C TYR A 268 -2.01 -4.23 1.29
N PRO A 269 -1.83 -4.33 -0.04
CA PRO A 269 -0.52 -4.20 -0.67
C PRO A 269 -0.14 -2.73 -0.83
N MET A 270 1.08 -2.40 -0.41
CA MET A 270 1.69 -1.09 -0.66
C MET A 270 3.02 -1.24 -1.37
N ALA A 271 3.14 -0.59 -2.54
CA ALA A 271 4.37 -0.46 -3.29
C ALA A 271 4.95 0.94 -3.08
N VAL A 272 6.16 1.02 -2.52
CA VAL A 272 6.83 2.29 -2.20
C VAL A 272 8.33 2.21 -2.41
N ARG A 273 8.94 3.35 -2.74
CA ARG A 273 10.39 3.54 -2.66
C ARG A 273 10.70 4.35 -1.41
N MET A 274 11.49 3.78 -0.52
CA MET A 274 11.96 4.47 0.68
C MET A 274 13.30 5.11 0.36
N ARG A 275 13.45 6.40 0.64
CA ARG A 275 14.72 7.12 0.48
C ARG A 275 15.43 7.29 1.83
N PRO A 276 16.76 7.47 1.83
CA PRO A 276 17.56 7.61 3.06
C PRO A 276 17.22 8.87 3.89
N ASP A 277 16.57 9.86 3.29
CA ASP A 277 16.10 11.07 3.96
C ASP A 277 14.70 10.93 4.59
N GLY A 278 14.12 9.72 4.51
CA GLY A 278 12.76 9.42 4.98
C GLY A 278 11.67 9.79 3.98
N GLU A 279 12.00 10.32 2.80
CA GLU A 279 11.01 10.55 1.74
C GLU A 279 10.48 9.21 1.22
N VAL A 280 9.15 9.10 1.13
CA VAL A 280 8.47 7.93 0.57
C VAL A 280 7.90 8.31 -0.78
N LEU A 281 8.27 7.55 -1.82
CA LEU A 281 7.75 7.72 -3.18
C LEU A 281 6.83 6.59 -3.57
N ARG A 282 5.88 6.91 -4.44
CA ARG A 282 4.97 5.96 -5.09
C ARG A 282 5.48 5.59 -6.48
N PRO A 283 5.26 4.35 -6.95
CA PRO A 283 5.61 3.96 -8.31
C PRO A 283 4.76 4.72 -9.32
N ASP A 284 5.39 5.11 -10.42
CA ASP A 284 4.67 5.58 -11.59
C ASP A 284 3.97 4.42 -12.33
N ALA A 285 3.29 4.74 -13.43
CA ALA A 285 2.59 3.75 -14.24
C ALA A 285 3.48 2.58 -14.72
N GLY A 286 4.74 2.87 -15.04
CA GLY A 286 5.69 1.89 -15.58
C GLY A 286 6.15 0.93 -14.49
N ALA A 287 6.66 1.48 -13.38
CA ALA A 287 7.09 0.69 -12.23
C ALA A 287 5.94 -0.13 -11.64
N LEU A 288 4.72 0.40 -11.60
CA LEU A 288 3.55 -0.34 -11.14
C LEU A 288 3.19 -1.52 -12.08
N GLY A 289 3.38 -1.36 -13.38
CA GLY A 289 3.22 -2.44 -14.37
C GLY A 289 4.31 -3.52 -14.25
N ASP A 290 5.53 -3.14 -13.82
CA ASP A 290 6.60 -4.09 -13.54
C ASP A 290 6.30 -4.88 -12.25
N PHE A 291 5.81 -4.22 -11.19
CA PHE A 291 5.34 -4.91 -9.98
C PHE A 291 4.20 -5.88 -10.29
N GLU A 292 3.21 -5.48 -11.09
CA GLU A 292 2.12 -6.36 -11.53
C GLU A 292 2.68 -7.62 -12.21
N ALA A 293 3.60 -7.47 -13.16
CA ALA A 293 4.19 -8.59 -13.88
C ALA A 293 4.96 -9.55 -12.95
N LEU A 294 5.77 -9.01 -12.05
CA LEU A 294 6.57 -9.78 -11.10
C LEU A 294 5.70 -10.53 -10.10
N LEU A 295 4.68 -9.87 -9.54
CA LEU A 295 3.74 -10.49 -8.61
C LEU A 295 2.97 -11.63 -9.27
N LEU A 296 2.48 -11.45 -10.51
CA LEU A 296 1.82 -12.52 -11.27
C LEU A 296 2.74 -13.71 -11.55
N ALA A 297 3.99 -13.43 -11.93
CA ALA A 297 4.97 -14.48 -12.24
C ALA A 297 5.34 -15.29 -11.00
N LEU A 298 5.59 -14.60 -9.87
CA LEU A 298 5.89 -15.24 -8.59
C LEU A 298 4.68 -16.01 -8.04
N ALA A 299 3.46 -15.47 -8.15
CA ALA A 299 2.23 -16.16 -7.75
C ALA A 299 2.01 -17.49 -8.51
N ALA A 300 2.44 -17.54 -9.77
CA ALA A 300 2.34 -18.74 -10.61
C ALA A 300 3.55 -19.67 -10.52
N THR A 301 4.60 -19.32 -9.77
CA THR A 301 5.83 -20.11 -9.68
C THR A 301 5.62 -21.34 -8.78
N THR A 302 6.21 -22.48 -9.14
CA THR A 302 6.20 -23.71 -8.31
C THR A 302 7.54 -23.94 -7.62
N GLU A 303 7.55 -24.79 -6.59
CA GLU A 303 8.79 -25.19 -5.90
C GLU A 303 9.79 -25.82 -6.88
N GLU A 304 9.34 -26.70 -7.77
CA GLU A 304 10.21 -27.35 -8.77
C GLU A 304 10.80 -26.37 -9.79
N GLU A 305 10.19 -25.21 -10.00
CA GLU A 305 10.75 -24.14 -10.83
C GLU A 305 11.85 -23.38 -10.12
N ILE A 306 11.65 -23.09 -8.85
CA ILE A 306 12.63 -22.44 -7.98
C ILE A 306 13.87 -23.32 -7.88
N ASP A 307 13.69 -24.62 -7.64
CA ASP A 307 14.79 -25.59 -7.48
C ASP A 307 15.66 -25.73 -8.74
N ARG A 308 15.07 -25.50 -9.93
CA ARG A 308 15.85 -25.45 -11.19
C ARG A 308 16.76 -24.23 -11.28
N GLY A 309 16.59 -23.23 -10.41
CA GLY A 309 17.38 -22.01 -10.34
C GLY A 309 17.11 -20.99 -11.44
N ARG A 310 16.40 -21.35 -12.53
CA ARG A 310 15.98 -20.45 -13.60
C ARG A 310 14.67 -20.91 -14.22
N TRP A 311 13.72 -19.99 -14.36
CA TRP A 311 12.43 -20.27 -14.99
C TRP A 311 11.84 -19.03 -15.67
N SER A 312 10.86 -19.26 -16.55
CA SER A 312 10.12 -18.19 -17.24
C SER A 312 8.61 -18.42 -17.10
N ARG A 313 7.85 -17.33 -16.95
CA ARG A 313 6.39 -17.33 -16.90
C ARG A 313 5.82 -16.31 -17.88
N ASP A 314 4.84 -16.75 -18.67
CA ASP A 314 4.01 -15.86 -19.47
C ASP A 314 2.84 -15.37 -18.62
N VAL A 315 2.79 -14.07 -18.38
CA VAL A 315 1.76 -13.40 -17.60
C VAL A 315 0.98 -12.42 -18.46
N ARG A 316 -0.29 -12.18 -18.12
CA ARG A 316 -1.12 -11.16 -18.78
C ARG A 316 -1.28 -10.00 -17.82
N THR A 317 -0.63 -8.88 -18.12
CA THR A 317 -0.76 -7.64 -17.36
C THR A 317 -1.78 -6.71 -18.01
N LEU A 318 -2.12 -5.60 -17.33
CA LEU A 318 -2.94 -4.54 -17.89
C LEU A 318 -2.37 -3.98 -19.21
N ASP A 319 -1.05 -3.82 -19.28
CA ASP A 319 -0.36 -3.29 -20.47
C ASP A 319 -0.16 -4.34 -21.57
N GLY A 320 -0.53 -5.60 -21.32
CA GLY A 320 -0.49 -6.69 -22.29
C GLY A 320 0.24 -7.94 -21.80
N PRO A 321 0.40 -8.96 -22.66
CA PRO A 321 1.16 -10.15 -22.31
C PRO A 321 2.65 -9.82 -22.14
N ARG A 322 3.29 -10.39 -21.11
CA ARG A 322 4.72 -10.27 -20.82
C ARG A 322 5.30 -11.64 -20.45
N THR A 323 6.53 -11.92 -20.88
CA THR A 323 7.30 -13.06 -20.40
C THR A 323 8.26 -12.57 -19.34
N VAL A 324 8.14 -13.09 -18.12
CA VAL A 324 9.02 -12.80 -16.99
C VAL A 324 9.98 -13.96 -16.81
N THR A 325 11.28 -13.70 -16.85
CA THR A 325 12.32 -14.70 -16.58
C THR A 325 13.01 -14.35 -15.28
N LEU A 326 13.00 -15.31 -14.35
CA LEU A 326 13.58 -15.18 -13.02
C LEU A 326 14.69 -16.22 -12.87
N SER A 327 15.70 -15.88 -12.09
CA SER A 327 16.70 -16.84 -11.63
C SER A 327 17.07 -16.62 -10.18
N VAL A 328 17.51 -17.68 -9.51
CA VAL A 328 18.19 -17.63 -8.22
C VAL A 328 19.67 -17.88 -8.50
N PRO A 329 20.51 -16.83 -8.62
CA PRO A 329 21.88 -16.98 -9.09
C PRO A 329 22.70 -18.00 -8.28
N ALA A 330 22.46 -18.08 -6.96
CA ALA A 330 23.13 -19.03 -6.07
C ALA A 330 22.92 -20.52 -6.46
N LEU A 331 21.80 -20.85 -7.12
CA LEU A 331 21.51 -22.21 -7.61
C LEU A 331 22.11 -22.49 -9.00
N LEU A 332 22.66 -21.47 -9.67
CA LEU A 332 23.26 -21.56 -11.00
C LEU A 332 24.79 -21.52 -10.97
N GLU A 333 25.38 -21.15 -9.84
CA GLU A 333 26.83 -21.13 -9.66
C GLU A 333 27.40 -22.56 -9.72
N PRO A 334 28.49 -22.82 -10.48
CA PRO A 334 29.11 -24.14 -10.54
C PRO A 334 29.61 -24.61 -9.18
N LEU A 335 29.35 -25.88 -8.81
CA LEU A 335 29.85 -26.51 -7.57
C LEU A 335 31.35 -26.35 -7.28
N ASP A 336 32.18 -26.17 -8.31
CA ASP A 336 33.64 -26.05 -8.15
C ASP A 336 34.07 -24.62 -7.76
N GLY A 337 33.10 -23.71 -7.59
CA GLY A 337 33.29 -22.38 -7.03
C GLY A 337 33.56 -22.41 -5.51
N PRO A 338 34.17 -21.36 -4.95
CA PRO A 338 34.39 -21.26 -3.51
C PRO A 338 33.04 -21.26 -2.77
N PHE A 339 32.88 -22.17 -1.81
CA PHE A 339 31.69 -22.25 -0.96
C PHE A 339 31.54 -20.93 -0.17
N ARG A 340 30.47 -20.18 -0.42
CA ARG A 340 30.11 -19.02 0.42
C ARG A 340 29.62 -19.56 1.76
N LYS A 341 30.32 -19.23 2.84
CA LYS A 341 29.88 -19.54 4.20
C LYS A 341 28.77 -18.57 4.60
N HIS A 342 27.58 -19.07 4.84
CA HIS A 342 26.55 -18.32 5.56
C HIS A 342 26.96 -18.16 7.04
N PRO A 343 26.52 -17.11 7.74
CA PRO A 343 26.75 -16.94 9.17
C PRO A 343 26.31 -18.18 9.97
N GLU A 344 27.06 -18.51 11.04
CA GLU A 344 26.87 -19.75 11.79
C GLU A 344 25.46 -19.88 12.42
N GLY A 345 24.75 -20.99 12.15
CA GLY A 345 23.64 -21.43 13.01
C GLY A 345 22.40 -22.04 12.35
N MET A 346 22.20 -21.89 11.03
CA MET A 346 21.08 -22.54 10.32
C MET A 346 21.59 -23.52 9.25
N PRO A 347 21.00 -24.72 9.12
CA PRO A 347 21.26 -25.57 7.98
C PRO A 347 20.79 -24.85 6.71
N ASP A 348 21.75 -24.60 5.81
CA ASP A 348 21.51 -23.93 4.53
C ASP A 348 20.74 -24.87 3.59
N ARG A 349 19.40 -24.76 3.64
CA ARG A 349 18.47 -25.51 2.78
C ARG A 349 18.85 -25.37 1.30
N ARG A 350 19.35 -24.21 0.88
CA ARG A 350 19.74 -23.96 -0.52
C ARG A 350 21.07 -24.58 -0.88
N ALA A 351 22.02 -24.70 0.05
CA ALA A 351 23.22 -25.50 -0.20
C ALA A 351 22.91 -26.98 -0.42
N MET A 352 21.91 -27.53 0.30
CA MET A 352 21.42 -28.89 0.07
C MET A 352 20.72 -28.99 -1.30
N GLU A 353 19.77 -28.11 -1.60
CA GLU A 353 19.04 -28.10 -2.87
C GLU A 353 19.95 -27.89 -4.10
N ARG A 354 20.95 -27.01 -4.01
CA ARG A 354 22.01 -26.87 -5.02
C ARG A 354 22.73 -28.20 -5.27
N THR A 355 23.10 -28.88 -4.19
CA THR A 355 23.78 -30.18 -4.26
C THR A 355 22.88 -31.22 -4.93
N PHE A 356 21.57 -31.25 -4.63
CA PHE A 356 20.60 -32.12 -5.28
C PHE A 356 20.39 -31.78 -6.77
N GLY A 357 20.20 -30.51 -7.13
CA GLY A 357 19.99 -30.09 -8.52
C GLY A 357 21.17 -30.42 -9.44
N GLU A 358 22.41 -30.32 -8.95
CA GLU A 358 23.59 -30.74 -9.71
C GLU A 358 23.77 -32.25 -9.75
N ILE A 359 23.33 -33.01 -8.75
CA ILE A 359 23.23 -34.47 -8.86
C ILE A 359 22.24 -34.84 -9.98
N GLU A 360 21.06 -34.21 -10.03
CA GLU A 360 20.09 -34.46 -11.10
C GLU A 360 20.63 -34.11 -12.49
N ARG A 361 21.26 -32.95 -12.65
CA ARG A 361 21.89 -32.54 -13.92
C ARG A 361 23.02 -33.48 -14.32
N PHE A 362 23.89 -33.84 -13.37
CA PHE A 362 24.98 -34.79 -13.59
C PHE A 362 24.46 -36.16 -14.01
N MET A 363 23.37 -36.63 -13.39
CA MET A 363 22.71 -37.89 -13.75
C MET A 363 22.03 -37.84 -15.11
N ALA A 364 21.47 -36.69 -15.51
CA ALA A 364 20.81 -36.51 -16.79
C ALA A 364 21.80 -36.36 -17.97
N GLU A 365 22.96 -35.76 -17.74
CA GLU A 365 24.00 -35.53 -18.75
C GLU A 365 24.97 -36.73 -18.90
N SER A 366 25.01 -37.63 -17.91
CA SER A 366 25.93 -38.77 -17.90
C SER A 366 25.25 -40.07 -18.30
N ASN A 367 25.88 -40.83 -19.22
CA ASN A 367 25.44 -42.19 -19.55
C ASN A 367 26.10 -43.19 -18.60
N PHE A 368 25.49 -43.44 -17.44
CA PHE A 368 25.93 -44.51 -16.55
C PHE A 368 25.38 -45.86 -17.00
N HIS A 369 26.22 -46.89 -16.98
CA HIS A 369 25.84 -48.24 -17.38
C HIS A 369 25.36 -49.10 -16.21
N SER A 370 25.49 -48.61 -14.97
CA SER A 370 24.99 -49.26 -13.75
C SER A 370 24.75 -48.27 -12.60
N MET A 371 23.92 -48.65 -11.62
CA MET A 371 23.71 -47.86 -10.40
C MET A 371 24.97 -47.78 -9.52
N GLU A 372 25.85 -48.78 -9.58
CA GLU A 372 27.09 -48.81 -8.80
C GLU A 372 28.10 -47.78 -9.34
N GLU A 373 28.17 -47.64 -10.66
CA GLU A 373 28.94 -46.60 -11.35
C GLU A 373 28.41 -45.19 -11.06
N ALA A 374 27.09 -45.00 -11.11
CA ALA A 374 26.45 -43.73 -10.78
C ALA A 374 26.72 -43.32 -9.32
N ASN A 375 26.59 -44.25 -8.37
CA ASN A 375 26.84 -43.98 -6.96
C ASN A 375 28.32 -43.67 -6.68
N ALA A 376 29.26 -44.38 -7.31
CA ALA A 376 30.69 -44.10 -7.19
C ALA A 376 31.04 -42.71 -7.76
N ALA A 377 30.44 -42.33 -8.88
CA ALA A 377 30.64 -41.03 -9.52
C ALA A 377 30.07 -39.88 -8.68
N ILE A 378 28.89 -40.06 -8.08
CA ILE A 378 28.31 -39.10 -7.13
C ILE A 378 29.21 -38.97 -5.89
N GLN A 379 29.62 -40.08 -5.28
CA GLN A 379 30.48 -40.06 -4.10
C GLN A 379 31.83 -39.37 -4.38
N ALA A 380 32.42 -39.57 -5.56
CA ALA A 380 33.68 -38.93 -5.93
C ALA A 380 33.56 -37.42 -6.16
N ARG A 381 32.41 -36.94 -6.65
CA ARG A 381 32.20 -35.55 -7.04
C ARG A 381 31.62 -34.68 -5.92
N PHE A 382 30.80 -35.26 -5.05
CA PHE A 382 30.01 -34.52 -4.06
C PHE A 382 30.44 -34.80 -2.60
N THR A 383 31.60 -35.42 -2.36
CA THR A 383 32.09 -35.73 -1.00
C THR A 383 32.39 -34.48 -0.17
N GLY A 384 31.95 -34.47 1.11
CA GLY A 384 32.25 -33.38 2.05
C GLY A 384 31.37 -32.13 1.92
N ARG A 385 30.34 -32.18 1.07
CA ARG A 385 29.32 -31.13 0.93
C ARG A 385 28.14 -31.42 1.86
N PRO A 386 27.44 -30.39 2.38
CA PRO A 386 26.21 -30.59 3.12
C PRO A 386 25.18 -31.30 2.22
N MET A 387 24.67 -32.45 2.68
CA MET A 387 23.62 -33.24 2.04
C MET A 387 22.32 -33.12 2.80
#